data_AF-A0A847VMQ5-F1
#
_entry.id   AF-A0A847VMQ5-F1
#
_cell.length_a   1.000
_cell.length_b   1.000
_cell.length_c   1.000
_cell.angle_alpha   90.00
_cell.angle_beta   90.00
_cell.angle_gamma   90.00
#
_symmetry.space_group_name_H-M   'P 1'
#
loop_
_entity.id
_entity.type
_entity.pdbx_description
1 polymer ?
#
loop_
_entity_poly.entity_id
_entity_poly.type
_entity_poly.pdbx_seq_one_letter_code
_entity_poly.pdbx_strand_id
1 'polypeptide(L)'
;MAGGRSLVRLDPVHRGERIEVWQARAYSVPVDPLLPLERMTEPYTAVATITIDAGTAYVQGMHGEMSRAIMRSFRARLRAIGVSRIRWQRQRARGVKQVEQEA
;
A
#
# COMPACT_ATOMS: atom_id res chain seq x y z
N MET A 1 14.30 15.10 -3.76
CA MET A 1 13.53 14.09 -4.51
C MET A 1 13.98 12.71 -4.04
N ALA A 2 13.21 12.06 -3.16
CA ALA A 2 13.62 10.79 -2.56
C ALA A 2 13.29 9.62 -3.52
N GLY A 3 14.14 9.41 -4.52
CA GLY A 3 14.22 8.20 -5.33
C GLY A 3 14.94 7.08 -4.57
N GLY A 4 14.51 6.80 -3.34
CA GLY A 4 15.08 5.75 -2.51
C GLY A 4 14.47 4.40 -2.82
N ARG A 5 15.30 3.35 -2.82
CA ARG A 5 14.80 1.97 -2.87
C ARG A 5 13.82 1.73 -1.72
N SER A 6 12.73 1.04 -2.00
CA SER A 6 11.62 0.81 -1.08
C SER A 6 11.21 -0.66 -1.11
N LEU A 7 10.75 -1.19 0.02
CA LEU A 7 10.12 -2.52 0.05
C LEU A 7 8.68 -2.49 -0.47
N VAL A 8 8.14 -1.29 -0.71
CA VAL A 8 6.76 -1.08 -1.16
C VAL A 8 6.73 -0.11 -2.32
N ARG A 9 5.99 -0.52 -3.35
CA ARG A 9 5.58 0.31 -4.48
C ARG A 9 4.09 0.65 -4.35
N LEU A 10 3.74 1.90 -4.65
CA LEU A 10 2.35 2.35 -4.73
C LEU A 10 2.09 2.85 -6.16
N ASP A 11 1.16 2.22 -6.85
CA ASP A 11 0.74 2.58 -8.20
C ASP A 11 -0.68 3.15 -8.16
N PRO A 12 -0.92 4.35 -8.72
CA PRO A 12 -2.27 4.88 -8.83
C PRO A 12 -3.06 4.07 -9.87
N VAL A 13 -4.25 3.61 -9.50
CA VAL A 13 -5.21 2.93 -10.38
C VAL A 13 -6.28 3.91 -10.84
N HIS A 14 -6.75 4.76 -9.93
CA HIS A 14 -7.73 5.81 -10.22
C HIS A 14 -7.43 7.03 -9.36
N ARG A 15 -7.49 8.23 -9.95
CA ARG A 15 -7.31 9.50 -9.23
C ARG A 15 -8.55 10.37 -9.45
N GLY A 16 -9.55 10.18 -8.61
CA GLY A 16 -10.72 11.07 -8.56
C GLY A 16 -10.42 12.31 -7.71
N GLU A 17 -11.23 13.35 -7.86
CA GLU A 17 -11.08 14.62 -7.10
C GLU A 17 -11.17 14.44 -5.58
N ARG A 18 -11.93 13.44 -5.14
CA ARG A 18 -12.15 13.14 -3.72
C ARG A 18 -11.60 11.78 -3.28
N ILE A 19 -11.73 10.78 -4.15
CA ILE A 19 -11.38 9.39 -3.84
C ILE A 19 -10.30 8.94 -4.81
N GLU A 20 -9.22 8.38 -4.26
CA GLU A 20 -8.16 7.77 -5.04
C GLU A 20 -8.10 6.27 -4.78
N VAL A 21 -7.81 5.49 -5.82
CA VAL A 21 -7.57 4.05 -5.71
C VAL A 21 -6.14 3.77 -6.12
N TRP A 22 -5.42 3.05 -5.25
CA TRP A 22 -4.03 2.70 -5.41
C TRP A 22 -3.85 1.20 -5.26
N GLN A 23 -2.86 0.65 -5.96
CA GLN A 23 -2.40 -0.71 -5.77
C GLN A 23 -1.04 -0.68 -5.09
N ALA A 24 -0.92 -1.38 -3.98
CA ALA A 24 0.34 -1.56 -3.27
C ALA A 24 0.93 -2.94 -3.59
N ARG A 25 2.21 -2.96 -3.94
CA ARG A 25 3.00 -4.19 -4.09
C ARG A 25 4.15 -4.16 -3.10
N ALA A 26 4.31 -5.25 -2.35
CA ALA A 26 5.38 -5.42 -1.38
C ALA A 26 6.40 -6.44 -1.88
N TYR A 27 7.68 -6.19 -1.61
CA TYR A 27 8.80 -6.99 -2.07
C TYR A 27 9.65 -7.44 -0.88
N SER A 28 10.32 -8.59 -1.02
CA SER A 28 11.26 -9.11 0.00
C SER A 28 12.58 -8.32 0.03
N VAL A 29 12.93 -7.68 -1.08
CA VAL A 29 14.13 -6.84 -1.24
C VAL A 29 13.74 -5.42 -1.68
N PRO A 30 14.51 -4.39 -1.32
CA PRO A 30 14.21 -3.03 -1.74
C PRO A 30 14.31 -2.86 -3.27
N VAL A 31 13.23 -2.39 -3.88
CA VAL A 31 13.11 -2.13 -5.33
C VAL A 31 13.08 -0.64 -5.62
N ASP A 32 13.33 -0.25 -6.86
CA ASP A 32 13.06 1.12 -7.32
C ASP A 32 11.55 1.28 -7.59
N PRO A 33 10.82 2.08 -6.80
CA PRO A 33 9.38 2.29 -7.01
C PRO A 33 9.06 3.13 -8.25
N LEU A 34 10.06 3.71 -8.93
CA LEU A 34 9.87 4.52 -10.15
C LEU A 34 10.08 3.70 -11.43
N LEU A 35 10.72 2.53 -11.35
CA LEU A 35 10.91 1.64 -12.50
C LEU A 35 9.53 1.23 -13.05
N PRO A 36 9.22 1.36 -14.35
CA PRO A 36 7.93 0.90 -14.87
C PRO A 36 7.65 -0.56 -14.53
N LEU A 37 6.41 -0.88 -14.17
CA LEU A 37 6.04 -2.19 -13.61
C LEU A 37 6.39 -3.34 -14.56
N GLU A 38 6.19 -3.13 -15.86
CA GLU A 38 6.51 -4.09 -16.93
C GLU A 38 8.00 -4.39 -17.07
N ARG A 39 8.87 -3.59 -16.45
CA ARG A 39 10.32 -3.78 -16.41
C ARG A 39 10.81 -4.35 -15.08
N MET A 40 9.93 -4.50 -14.09
CA MET A 40 10.28 -5.10 -12.81
C MET A 40 10.32 -6.62 -12.93
N THR A 41 11.37 -7.24 -12.41
CA THR A 41 11.53 -8.70 -12.42
C THR A 41 11.48 -9.28 -11.01
N GLU A 42 11.61 -8.45 -9.98
CA GLU A 42 11.53 -8.88 -8.59
C GLU A 42 10.11 -9.37 -8.25
N PRO A 43 9.98 -10.58 -7.68
CA PRO A 43 8.68 -11.09 -7.27
C PRO A 43 8.15 -10.30 -6.07
N TYR A 44 6.88 -9.92 -6.14
CA TYR A 44 6.20 -9.33 -4.99
C TYR A 44 5.67 -10.42 -4.06
N THR A 45 5.77 -10.20 -2.75
CA THR A 45 5.33 -11.14 -1.71
C THR A 45 3.91 -10.84 -1.21
N ALA A 46 3.45 -9.60 -1.42
CA ALA A 46 2.08 -9.22 -1.10
C ALA A 46 1.57 -8.12 -2.04
N VAL A 47 0.25 -8.10 -2.23
CA VAL A 47 -0.46 -7.06 -2.97
C VAL A 47 -1.69 -6.62 -2.19
N ALA A 48 -2.02 -5.34 -2.22
CA ALA A 48 -3.24 -4.80 -1.60
C ALA A 48 -3.85 -3.69 -2.46
N THR A 49 -5.17 -3.56 -2.38
CA THR A 49 -5.90 -2.41 -2.94
C THR A 49 -6.13 -1.40 -1.83
N ILE A 50 -5.90 -0.13 -2.12
CA ILE A 50 -6.03 0.96 -1.15
C ILE A 50 -6.97 2.00 -1.74
N THR A 51 -8.03 2.30 -1.01
CA THR A 51 -8.88 3.47 -1.29
C THR A 51 -8.47 4.58 -0.35
N ILE A 52 -8.19 5.77 -0.86
CA ILE A 52 -7.86 6.95 -0.07
C ILE A 52 -9.00 7.95 -0.19
N ASP A 53 -9.53 8.39 0.96
CA ASP A 53 -10.54 9.46 1.06
C ASP A 53 -10.17 10.35 2.25
N ALA A 54 -10.13 11.67 2.02
CA ALA A 54 -9.80 12.69 3.03
C ALA A 54 -8.56 12.34 3.91
N GLY A 55 -7.49 11.83 3.30
CA GLY A 55 -6.25 11.46 3.99
C GLY A 55 -6.30 10.15 4.80
N THR A 56 -7.39 9.39 4.71
CA THR A 56 -7.52 8.05 5.30
C THR A 56 -7.38 6.98 4.24
N ALA A 57 -6.42 6.07 4.43
CA ALA A 57 -6.23 4.90 3.58
C ALA A 57 -7.03 3.70 4.11
N TYR A 58 -7.98 3.21 3.31
CA TYR A 58 -8.73 1.98 3.54
C TYR A 58 -8.06 0.85 2.77
N VAL A 59 -7.37 -0.04 3.49
CA VAL A 59 -6.63 -1.15 2.89
C VAL A 59 -7.52 -2.38 2.80
N GLN A 60 -7.82 -2.79 1.58
CA GLN A 60 -8.65 -3.94 1.21
C GLN A 60 -7.83 -4.99 0.46
N GLY A 61 -8.26 -6.26 0.53
CA GLY A 61 -7.75 -7.30 -0.36
C GLY A 61 -6.25 -7.54 -0.25
N MET A 62 -5.68 -7.52 0.96
CA MET A 62 -4.28 -7.91 1.15
C MET A 62 -4.12 -9.40 0.88
N HIS A 63 -3.44 -9.75 -0.21
CA HIS A 63 -3.01 -11.11 -0.52
C HIS A 63 -1.52 -11.23 -0.21
N GLY A 64 -1.14 -12.25 0.58
CA GLY A 64 0.23 -12.45 1.05
C GLY A 64 0.48 -11.89 2.45
N GLU A 65 1.74 -11.96 2.90
CA GLU A 65 2.16 -11.52 4.23
C GLU A 65 3.13 -10.34 4.15
N MET A 66 2.95 -9.38 5.06
CA MET A 66 3.85 -8.24 5.22
C MET A 66 4.69 -8.42 6.48
N SER A 67 6.01 -8.51 6.30
CA SER A 67 6.95 -8.45 7.42
C SER A 67 6.88 -7.08 8.12
N ARG A 68 7.44 -6.97 9.33
CA ARG A 68 7.51 -5.70 10.05
C ARG A 68 8.25 -4.61 9.26
N ALA A 69 9.28 -4.99 8.49
CA ALA A 69 10.02 -4.06 7.64
C ALA A 69 9.15 -3.57 6.47
N ILE A 70 8.41 -4.47 5.82
CA ILE A 70 7.45 -4.13 4.76
C ILE A 70 6.37 -3.19 5.31
N MET A 71 5.77 -3.49 6.47
CA MET A 71 4.76 -2.63 7.08
C MET A 71 5.29 -1.22 7.40
N ARG A 72 6.55 -1.10 7.84
CA ARG A 72 7.19 0.20 8.07
C ARG A 72 7.36 0.97 6.75
N SER A 73 7.82 0.31 5.71
CA SER A 73 7.97 0.90 4.37
C SER A 73 6.62 1.31 3.79
N PHE A 74 5.59 0.50 3.99
CA PHE A 74 4.21 0.76 3.58
C PHE A 74 3.67 2.05 4.21
N ARG A 75 3.77 2.16 5.54
CA ARG A 75 3.40 3.35 6.31
C ARG A 75 4.14 4.60 5.83
N ALA A 76 5.46 4.51 5.70
CA ALA A 76 6.27 5.63 5.21
C ALA A 76 5.84 6.09 3.82
N ARG A 77 5.48 5.16 2.93
CA ARG A 77 5.06 5.49 1.57
C ARG A 77 3.66 6.11 1.53
N LEU A 78 2.74 5.63 2.36
CA LEU A 78 1.41 6.24 2.51
C LEU A 78 1.51 7.66 3.08
N ARG A 79 2.32 7.88 4.11
CA ARG A 79 2.56 9.24 4.65
C ARG A 79 3.15 10.17 3.59
N ALA A 80 4.06 9.68 2.75
CA ALA A 80 4.66 10.47 1.68
C ALA A 80 3.66 10.96 0.61
N ILE A 81 2.49 10.32 0.51
CA ILE A 81 1.39 10.76 -0.36
C ILE A 81 0.24 11.43 0.41
N GLY A 82 0.49 11.87 1.65
CA GLY A 82 -0.47 12.67 2.42
C GLY A 82 -1.47 11.88 3.26
N VAL A 83 -1.30 10.55 3.38
CA VAL A 83 -2.16 9.73 4.26
C VAL A 83 -1.74 9.88 5.71
N SER A 84 -2.71 10.18 6.57
CA SER A 84 -2.52 10.33 8.03
C SER A 84 -3.11 9.17 8.85
N ARG A 85 -4.05 8.41 8.29
CA ARG A 85 -4.73 7.30 8.98
C ARG A 85 -4.82 6.06 8.09
N ILE A 86 -4.66 4.88 8.68
CA ILE A 86 -4.80 3.60 7.98
C ILE A 86 -5.90 2.76 8.64
N ARG A 87 -6.90 2.38 7.85
CA ARG A 87 -7.97 1.46 8.25
C ARG A 87 -7.83 0.16 7.48
N TRP A 88 -7.51 -0.91 8.20
CA TRP A 88 -7.42 -2.25 7.63
C TRP A 88 -8.81 -2.87 7.61
N GLN A 89 -9.30 -3.20 6.42
CA GLN A 89 -10.53 -3.95 6.25
C GLN A 89 -10.20 -5.41 5.96
N ARG A 90 -10.33 -6.26 6.98
CA ARG A 90 -10.13 -7.71 6.80
C ARG A 90 -11.49 -8.37 6.63
N GLN A 91 -11.76 -8.88 5.43
CA GLN A 91 -12.87 -9.81 5.25
C GLN A 91 -12.55 -11.11 6.00
N ARG A 92 -13.44 -11.53 6.88
CA ARG A 92 -13.43 -12.87 7.50
C ARG A 92 -14.67 -13.63 7.03
N ALA A 93 -14.64 -14.95 7.18
CA ALA A 93 -15.77 -15.82 6.87
C ALA A 93 -17.09 -15.45 7.59
N ARG A 94 -17.05 -14.61 8.64
CA ARG A 94 -18.21 -14.14 9.41
C ARG A 94 -18.46 -12.62 9.32
N GLY A 95 -17.90 -11.92 8.34
CA GLY A 95 -18.09 -10.48 8.14
C GLY A 95 -16.80 -9.66 8.14
N VAL A 96 -16.92 -8.34 8.05
CA VAL A 96 -15.79 -7.40 7.96
C VAL A 96 -15.35 -6.96 9.37
N LYS A 97 -14.09 -7.21 9.75
CA LYS A 97 -13.48 -6.59 10.94
C LYS A 97 -12.62 -5.40 10.49
N GLN A 98 -12.95 -4.21 10.98
CA GLN A 98 -12.13 -3.02 10.79
C GLN A 98 -11.11 -2.92 11.93
N VAL A 99 -9.85 -2.64 11.59
CA VAL A 99 -8.80 -2.32 12.56
C VAL A 99 -8.19 -0.99 12.14
N GLU A 100 -8.31 0.01 12.99
CA GLU A 100 -7.76 1.35 12.78
C GLU A 100 -6.36 1.46 13.38
N GLN A 101 -5.43 2.05 12.64
CA GLN A 101 -4.06 2.31 13.06
C GLN A 101 -3.63 3.68 12.53
N GLU A 102 -2.83 4.39 13.31
CA GLU A 102 -2.15 5.60 12.82
C GLU A 102 -1.16 5.22 11.70
N ALA A 103 -1.18 6.01 10.62
CA ALA A 103 -0.30 5.82 9.47
C ALA A 103 1.14 6.04 9.88
#